data_AF-A0A954KPU4-F1
#
_entry.id   AF-A0A954KPU4-F1
#
_cell.length_a   1.000
_cell.length_b   1.000
_cell.length_c   1.000
_cell.angle_alpha   90.00
_cell.angle_beta   90.00
_cell.angle_gamma   90.00
#
_symmetry.space_group_name_H-M   'P 1'
#
loop_
_entity.id
_entity.type
_entity.pdbx_description
1 polymer ?
#
loop_
_entity_poly.entity_id
_entity_poly.type
_entity_poly.pdbx_seq_one_letter_code
_entity_poly.pdbx_strand_id
1 'polypeptide(L)'
;MNAGEHLESRPQIRWRWIIAVAAIACGIIWFRHVQEPYRETQKLHNLIQSLAGRCPSDMEPSQWKVAVDWTNNLNANSLVWGFKDGAAIRRHRKQIEERIQRKVDMDTITWIWDQYAELCPAGARYQQWRQVMLDEIAEADHIR
;
A
#
# COMPACT_ATOMS: atom_id res chain seq x y z
N MET A 1 65.69 -17.11 -32.09
CA MET A 1 64.30 -16.80 -32.50
C MET A 1 63.41 -17.21 -31.35
N ASN A 2 62.98 -16.25 -30.53
CA ASN A 2 62.34 -16.54 -29.25
C ASN A 2 60.83 -16.36 -29.37
N ALA A 3 60.11 -17.40 -28.93
CA ALA A 3 58.67 -17.43 -28.80
C ALA A 3 58.24 -16.40 -27.73
N GLY A 4 57.30 -15.52 -28.08
CA GLY A 4 56.86 -14.46 -27.19
C GLY A 4 55.46 -13.93 -27.49
N GLU A 5 54.61 -14.72 -28.13
CA GLU A 5 53.16 -14.47 -28.14
C GLU A 5 52.54 -15.08 -26.88
N HIS A 6 52.70 -14.41 -25.73
CA HIS A 6 51.95 -14.76 -24.52
C HIS A 6 50.88 -13.70 -24.26
N LEU A 7 49.76 -13.87 -24.97
CA LEU A 7 48.40 -13.82 -24.44
C LEU A 7 48.18 -12.88 -23.24
N GLU A 8 48.26 -11.57 -23.44
CA GLU A 8 47.54 -10.61 -22.58
C GLU A 8 46.06 -10.59 -22.96
N SER A 9 45.41 -11.75 -22.81
CA SER A 9 43.97 -11.86 -23.02
C SER A 9 43.22 -11.71 -21.71
N ARG A 10 42.53 -10.56 -21.62
CA ARG A 10 41.17 -10.38 -21.06
C ARG A 10 41.01 -10.02 -19.56
N PRO A 11 41.44 -8.82 -19.13
CA PRO A 11 40.78 -8.13 -18.02
C PRO A 11 39.35 -7.65 -18.40
N GLN A 12 39.04 -7.47 -19.69
CA GLN A 12 37.76 -6.92 -20.15
C GLN A 12 36.51 -7.79 -19.86
N ILE A 13 36.65 -9.12 -19.76
CA ILE A 13 35.50 -10.01 -19.54
C ILE A 13 35.00 -9.92 -18.09
N ARG A 14 35.89 -9.73 -17.12
CA ARG A 14 35.53 -9.73 -15.69
C ARG A 14 34.70 -8.49 -15.31
N TRP A 15 35.02 -7.33 -15.87
CA TRP A 15 34.28 -6.08 -15.61
C TRP A 15 32.84 -6.10 -16.11
N ARG A 16 32.57 -6.76 -17.25
CA ARG A 16 31.21 -6.90 -17.79
C ARG A 16 30.30 -7.69 -16.83
N TRP A 17 30.82 -8.75 -16.23
CA TRP A 17 30.07 -9.53 -15.24
C TRP A 17 29.83 -8.75 -13.95
N ILE A 18 30.82 -7.97 -13.48
CA ILE A 18 30.65 -7.11 -12.31
C ILE A 18 29.54 -6.07 -12.56
N ILE A 19 29.56 -5.39 -13.70
CA ILE A 19 28.53 -4.40 -14.07
C ILE A 19 27.16 -5.08 -14.18
N ALA A 20 27.07 -6.24 -14.83
CA ALA A 20 25.81 -6.97 -14.96
C ALA A 20 25.24 -7.37 -13.59
N VAL A 21 26.06 -7.90 -12.69
CA VAL A 21 25.63 -8.27 -11.33
C VAL A 21 25.19 -7.04 -10.54
N ALA A 22 25.95 -5.93 -10.62
CA ALA A 22 25.59 -4.68 -9.94
C ALA A 22 24.25 -4.13 -10.46
N ALA A 23 24.02 -4.14 -11.77
CA ALA A 23 22.76 -3.70 -12.37
C ALA A 23 21.57 -4.57 -11.93
N ILE A 24 21.74 -5.90 -11.90
CA ILE A 24 20.70 -6.83 -11.41
C ILE A 24 20.41 -6.57 -9.93
N ALA A 25 21.43 -6.43 -9.09
CA ALA A 25 21.27 -6.15 -7.66
C ALA A 25 20.52 -4.83 -7.43
N CYS A 26 20.92 -3.75 -8.13
CA CYS A 26 20.22 -2.46 -8.08
C CYS A 26 18.76 -2.60 -8.53
N GLY A 27 18.50 -3.36 -9.60
CA GLY A 27 17.14 -3.63 -10.08
C GLY A 27 16.28 -4.36 -9.05
N ILE A 28 16.82 -5.37 -8.36
CA ILE A 28 16.13 -6.10 -7.29
C ILE A 28 15.83 -5.18 -6.11
N ILE A 29 16.81 -4.37 -5.68
CA ILE A 29 16.65 -3.40 -4.57
C ILE A 29 15.56 -2.39 -4.91
N TRP A 30 15.61 -1.79 -6.11
CA TRP A 30 14.56 -0.89 -6.58
C TRP A 30 13.20 -1.57 -6.55
N PHE A 31 13.09 -2.75 -7.16
CA PHE A 31 11.82 -3.46 -7.26
C PHE A 31 11.20 -3.69 -5.88
N ARG A 32 11.98 -4.20 -4.92
CA ARG A 32 11.50 -4.54 -3.57
C ARG A 32 11.17 -3.32 -2.72
N HIS A 33 11.93 -2.23 -2.82
CA HIS A 33 11.78 -1.08 -1.92
C HIS A 33 11.00 0.09 -2.49
N VAL A 34 10.75 0.11 -3.80
CA VAL A 34 10.05 1.21 -4.48
C VAL A 34 8.85 0.68 -5.24
N GLN A 35 9.06 -0.24 -6.19
CA GLN A 35 7.99 -0.63 -7.11
C GLN A 35 6.93 -1.51 -6.45
N GLU A 36 7.34 -2.53 -5.68
CA GLU A 36 6.41 -3.44 -5.02
C GLU A 36 5.52 -2.73 -3.98
N PRO A 37 6.06 -1.93 -3.03
CA PRO A 37 5.22 -1.18 -2.09
C PRO A 37 4.24 -0.26 -2.81
N TYR A 38 4.71 0.50 -3.81
CA TYR A 38 3.84 1.39 -4.58
C TYR A 38 2.69 0.64 -5.25
N ARG A 39 2.98 -0.50 -5.91
CA ARG A 39 1.94 -1.31 -6.58
C ARG A 39 0.94 -1.87 -5.58
N GLU A 40 1.38 -2.33 -4.42
CA GLU A 40 0.45 -2.87 -3.42
C GLU A 40 -0.38 -1.76 -2.76
N THR A 41 0.17 -0.57 -2.52
CA THR A 41 -0.60 0.61 -2.04
C THR A 41 -1.67 1.03 -3.06
N GLN A 42 -1.37 1.01 -4.36
CA GLN A 42 -2.37 1.32 -5.40
C GLN A 42 -3.50 0.29 -5.43
N LYS A 43 -3.19 -1.00 -5.29
CA LYS A 43 -4.23 -2.03 -5.19
C LYS A 43 -5.08 -1.86 -3.94
N LEU A 44 -4.47 -1.47 -2.83
CA LEU A 44 -5.17 -1.21 -1.57
C LEU A 44 -6.11 -0.01 -1.67
N HIS A 45 -5.67 1.07 -2.33
CA HIS A 45 -6.51 2.22 -2.64
C HIS A 45 -7.74 1.82 -3.49
N ASN A 46 -7.53 1.07 -4.57
CA ASN A 46 -8.64 0.60 -5.42
C ASN A 46 -9.61 -0.30 -4.65
N LEU A 47 -9.08 -1.12 -3.74
CA LEU A 47 -9.88 -2.00 -2.87
C LEU A 47 -10.77 -1.18 -1.93
N ILE A 48 -10.23 -0.16 -1.26
CA ILE A 48 -10.99 0.75 -0.40
C ILE A 48 -12.01 1.53 -1.23
N GLN A 49 -11.62 2.05 -2.39
CA GLN A 49 -12.54 2.79 -3.28
C GLN A 49 -13.73 1.93 -3.73
N SER A 50 -13.53 0.62 -3.90
CA SER A 50 -14.62 -0.30 -4.28
C SER A 50 -15.74 -0.37 -3.23
N LEU A 51 -15.48 0.01 -1.98
CA LEU A 51 -16.49 0.08 -0.93
C LEU A 51 -17.56 1.13 -1.22
N ALA A 52 -17.24 2.21 -1.93
CA ALA A 52 -18.18 3.29 -2.23
C ALA A 52 -19.48 2.79 -2.91
N GLY A 53 -19.38 1.75 -3.76
CA GLY A 53 -20.53 1.14 -4.44
C GLY A 53 -21.27 0.08 -3.63
N ARG A 54 -20.91 -0.11 -2.35
CA ARG A 54 -21.41 -1.20 -1.49
C ARG A 54 -22.02 -0.68 -0.19
N CYS A 55 -22.73 0.44 -0.28
CA CYS A 55 -23.40 1.07 0.86
C CYS A 55 -24.30 0.06 1.60
N PRO A 56 -24.19 -0.06 2.93
CA PRO A 56 -25.13 -0.83 3.73
C PRO A 56 -26.57 -0.30 3.56
N SER A 57 -27.57 -1.19 3.67
CA SER A 57 -28.99 -0.82 3.51
C SER A 57 -29.56 0.02 4.66
N ASP A 58 -28.86 0.02 5.79
CA ASP A 58 -29.18 0.71 7.04
C ASP A 58 -28.40 2.02 7.21
N MET A 59 -27.72 2.49 6.17
CA MET A 59 -26.94 3.72 6.17
C MET A 59 -27.24 4.54 4.91
N GLU A 60 -27.21 5.86 5.03
CA GLU A 60 -27.39 6.75 3.88
C GLU A 60 -26.13 6.76 2.98
N PRO A 61 -26.29 6.83 1.63
CA PRO A 61 -25.14 6.85 0.73
C PRO A 61 -24.14 7.98 0.99
N SER A 62 -24.60 9.14 1.47
CA SER A 62 -23.74 10.27 1.86
C SER A 62 -22.85 9.93 3.06
N GLN A 63 -23.44 9.34 4.10
CA GLN A 63 -22.73 8.89 5.30
C GLN A 63 -21.66 7.85 4.95
N TRP A 64 -22.06 6.85 4.15
CA TRP A 64 -21.13 5.81 3.72
C TRP A 64 -19.98 6.37 2.89
N LYS A 65 -20.27 7.34 2.01
CA LYS A 65 -19.24 8.02 1.23
C LYS A 65 -18.20 8.70 2.13
N VAL A 66 -18.63 9.41 3.18
CA VAL A 66 -17.71 10.04 4.15
C VAL A 66 -16.80 8.99 4.79
N ALA A 67 -17.36 7.87 5.26
CA ALA A 67 -16.58 6.77 5.86
C ALA A 67 -15.51 6.21 4.90
N VAL A 68 -15.87 6.00 3.63
CA VAL A 68 -14.95 5.48 2.59
C VAL A 68 -13.87 6.50 2.24
N ASP A 69 -14.23 7.78 2.08
CA ASP A 69 -13.27 8.85 1.76
C ASP A 69 -12.23 9.02 2.88
N TRP A 70 -12.66 9.03 4.14
CA TRP A 70 -11.76 9.06 5.29
C TRP A 70 -10.85 7.84 5.38
N THR A 71 -11.36 6.66 5.04
CA THR A 71 -10.55 5.43 4.97
C THR A 71 -9.53 5.48 3.84
N ASN A 72 -9.86 6.12 2.72
CA ASN A 72 -8.89 6.41 1.66
C ASN A 72 -7.81 7.40 2.10
N ASN A 73 -8.19 8.44 2.85
CA ASN A 73 -7.23 9.39 3.42
C ASN A 73 -6.30 8.70 4.43
N LEU A 74 -6.81 7.78 5.24
CA LEU A 74 -6.00 6.92 6.11
C LEU A 74 -4.96 6.14 5.27
N ASN A 75 -5.37 5.44 4.21
CA ASN A 75 -4.46 4.71 3.32
C ASN A 75 -3.38 5.63 2.75
N ALA A 76 -3.81 6.76 2.19
CA ALA A 76 -2.92 7.74 1.58
C ALA A 76 -1.88 8.22 2.59
N ASN A 77 -2.27 8.63 3.80
CA ASN A 77 -1.39 9.20 4.81
C ASN A 77 -0.55 8.17 5.59
N SER A 78 -1.01 6.91 5.68
CA SER A 78 -0.33 5.87 6.45
C SER A 78 0.82 5.21 5.69
N LEU A 79 0.70 5.11 4.37
CA LEU A 79 1.66 4.41 3.51
C LEU A 79 2.54 5.35 2.67
N VAL A 80 2.52 6.67 2.95
CA VAL A 80 3.42 7.65 2.31
C VAL A 80 4.88 7.37 2.65
N TRP A 81 5.77 7.52 1.65
CA TRP A 81 7.25 7.69 1.61
C TRP A 81 8.19 6.97 2.61
N GLY A 82 7.69 6.26 3.63
CA GLY A 82 8.47 5.64 4.69
C GLY A 82 8.17 4.16 4.91
N PHE A 83 6.97 3.68 4.55
CA PHE A 83 6.65 2.25 4.69
C PHE A 83 7.07 1.48 3.43
N LYS A 84 8.22 0.80 3.50
CA LYS A 84 8.87 0.11 2.36
C LYS A 84 8.70 -1.40 2.36
N ASP A 85 7.85 -1.95 3.23
CA ASP A 85 7.58 -3.39 3.27
C ASP A 85 6.39 -3.76 2.37
N GLY A 86 6.68 -3.98 1.09
CA GLY A 86 5.66 -4.41 0.12
C GLY A 86 5.00 -5.75 0.47
N ALA A 87 5.70 -6.64 1.19
CA ALA A 87 5.14 -7.91 1.61
C ALA A 87 4.13 -7.73 2.75
N ALA A 88 4.40 -6.83 3.70
CA ALA A 88 3.44 -6.45 4.74
C ALA A 88 2.18 -5.80 4.14
N ILE A 89 2.34 -4.84 3.22
CA ILE A 89 1.19 -4.21 2.53
C ILE A 89 0.37 -5.28 1.80
N ARG A 90 1.02 -6.21 1.11
CA ARG A 90 0.35 -7.30 0.40
C ARG A 90 -0.46 -8.21 1.34
N ARG A 91 0.10 -8.58 2.50
CA ARG A 91 -0.61 -9.40 3.50
C ARG A 91 -1.83 -8.65 4.03
N HIS A 92 -1.65 -7.39 4.41
CA HIS A 92 -2.73 -6.53 4.88
C HIS A 92 -3.84 -6.37 3.82
N ARG A 93 -3.46 -6.12 2.56
CA ARG A 93 -4.42 -6.07 1.44
C ARG A 93 -5.25 -7.33 1.32
N LYS A 94 -4.64 -8.52 1.45
CA LYS A 94 -5.36 -9.80 1.39
C LYS A 94 -6.35 -9.95 2.54
N GLN A 95 -5.98 -9.56 3.76
CA GLN A 95 -6.89 -9.59 4.91
C GLN A 95 -8.11 -8.68 4.67
N ILE A 96 -7.91 -7.47 4.13
CA ILE A 96 -9.02 -6.60 3.76
C ILE A 96 -9.86 -7.23 2.65
N GLU A 97 -9.24 -7.75 1.60
CA GLU A 97 -9.92 -8.41 0.49
C GLU A 97 -10.82 -9.56 0.97
N GLU A 98 -10.32 -10.40 1.88
CA GLU A 98 -11.09 -11.48 2.52
C GLU A 98 -12.24 -10.94 3.39
N ARG A 99 -12.00 -9.90 4.19
CA ARG A 99 -13.04 -9.30 5.05
C ARG A 99 -14.20 -8.75 4.23
N ILE A 100 -13.90 -8.04 3.15
CA ILE A 100 -14.92 -7.35 2.34
C ILE A 100 -15.69 -8.30 1.41
N GLN A 101 -15.33 -9.58 1.29
CA GLN A 101 -16.16 -10.54 0.53
C GLN A 101 -17.55 -10.74 1.16
N ARG A 102 -17.71 -10.39 2.43
CA ARG A 102 -18.98 -10.46 3.16
C ARG A 102 -19.78 -9.16 3.01
N LYS A 103 -20.95 -9.09 3.66
CA LYS A 103 -21.65 -7.81 3.85
C LYS A 103 -20.68 -6.83 4.52
N VAL A 104 -20.64 -5.60 4.02
CA VAL A 104 -19.82 -4.51 4.56
C VAL A 104 -20.73 -3.54 5.30
N ASP A 105 -20.16 -2.89 6.31
CA ASP A 105 -20.80 -2.01 7.30
C ASP A 105 -19.75 -1.15 8.00
N MET A 106 -20.16 -0.36 8.99
CA MET A 106 -19.23 0.45 9.77
C MET A 106 -18.24 -0.40 10.59
N ASP A 107 -18.62 -1.60 11.02
CA ASP A 107 -17.67 -2.52 11.68
C ASP A 107 -16.53 -2.91 10.73
N THR A 108 -16.80 -3.01 9.44
CA THR A 108 -15.77 -3.22 8.41
C THR A 108 -14.82 -2.03 8.31
N ILE A 109 -15.34 -0.80 8.32
CA ILE A 109 -14.53 0.43 8.31
C ILE A 109 -13.66 0.51 9.57
N THR A 110 -14.26 0.34 10.75
CA THR A 110 -13.55 0.34 12.03
C THR A 110 -12.44 -0.70 12.07
N TRP A 111 -12.74 -1.93 11.62
CA TRP A 111 -11.75 -2.99 11.55
C TRP A 111 -10.59 -2.64 10.59
N ILE A 112 -10.87 -2.06 9.42
CA ILE A 112 -9.81 -1.59 8.51
C ILE A 112 -8.89 -0.59 9.22
N TRP A 113 -9.47 0.38 9.94
CA TRP A 113 -8.69 1.37 10.67
C TRP A 113 -7.80 0.74 11.75
N ASP A 114 -8.31 -0.24 12.50
CA ASP A 114 -7.51 -0.96 13.50
C ASP A 114 -6.33 -1.69 12.85
N GLN A 115 -6.57 -2.33 11.70
CA GLN A 115 -5.51 -3.01 10.94
C GLN A 115 -4.42 -2.05 10.44
N TYR A 116 -4.76 -0.80 10.10
CA TYR A 116 -3.75 0.22 9.79
C TYR A 116 -2.93 0.64 11.01
N ALA A 117 -3.56 0.72 12.18
CA ALA A 117 -2.86 1.03 13.43
C ALA A 117 -1.80 -0.03 13.76
N GLU A 118 -2.11 -1.30 13.49
CA GLU A 118 -1.17 -2.42 13.65
C GLU A 118 -0.10 -2.46 12.56
N LEU A 119 -0.44 -2.06 11.33
CA LEU A 119 0.47 -2.15 10.19
C LEU A 119 1.66 -1.19 10.28
N CYS A 120 1.43 0.08 10.65
CA CYS A 120 2.48 1.07 10.69
C CYS A 120 2.24 2.22 11.69
N PRO A 121 3.31 2.90 12.17
CA PRO A 121 3.17 4.02 13.11
C PRO A 121 2.34 5.20 12.59
N ALA A 122 2.34 5.43 11.27
CA ALA A 122 1.54 6.49 10.67
C ALA A 122 0.04 6.15 10.71
N GLY A 123 -0.32 4.89 10.50
CA GLY A 123 -1.70 4.41 10.67
C GLY A 123 -2.18 4.48 12.12
N ALA A 124 -1.29 4.21 13.08
CA ALA A 124 -1.59 4.37 14.51
C ALA A 124 -1.82 5.86 14.86
N ARG A 125 -1.01 6.76 14.31
CA ARG A 125 -1.18 8.21 14.51
C ARG A 125 -2.48 8.73 13.89
N TYR A 126 -2.85 8.23 12.71
CA TYR A 126 -4.03 8.69 12.00
C TYR A 126 -5.35 8.37 12.72
N GLN A 127 -5.34 7.44 13.69
CA GLN A 127 -6.50 7.12 14.53
C GLN A 127 -7.10 8.34 15.24
N GLN A 128 -6.31 9.39 15.48
CA GLN A 128 -6.81 10.64 16.06
C GLN A 128 -7.93 11.30 15.23
N TRP A 129 -8.02 11.00 13.94
CA TRP A 129 -9.04 11.53 13.03
C TRP A 129 -10.32 10.68 12.99
N ARG A 130 -10.37 9.56 13.72
CA ARG A 130 -11.53 8.67 13.73
C ARG A 130 -12.78 9.39 14.22
N GLN A 131 -12.65 10.21 15.26
CA GLN A 131 -13.80 10.97 15.78
C GLN A 131 -14.31 11.99 14.77
N VAL A 132 -13.40 12.70 14.08
CA VAL A 132 -13.79 13.69 13.05
C VAL A 132 -14.58 13.02 11.92
N MET A 133 -14.17 11.84 11.47
CA MET A 133 -14.94 11.05 10.51
C MET A 133 -16.36 10.74 11.02
N LEU A 134 -16.50 10.33 12.29
CA LEU A 134 -17.81 10.01 12.88
C LEU A 134 -18.69 11.24 13.01
N ASP A 135 -18.11 12.39 13.36
CA ASP A 135 -18.82 13.67 13.45
C ASP A 135 -19.33 14.10 12.07
N GLU A 136 -18.49 14.02 11.02
CA GLU A 136 -18.91 14.31 9.64
C GLU A 136 -19.98 13.35 9.10
N ILE A 137 -19.93 12.07 9.51
CA ILE A 137 -20.98 11.09 9.19
C ILE A 137 -22.31 11.52 9.83
N ALA A 138 -22.30 12.00 11.06
CA ALA A 138 -23.50 12.48 11.73
C ALA A 138 -24.07 13.74 11.05
N GLU A 139 -23.21 14.67 10.62
CA GLU A 139 -23.61 15.90 9.93
C GLU A 139 -24.15 15.64 8.51
N ALA A 140 -23.66 14.61 7.82
CA ALA A 140 -24.10 14.24 6.47
C ALA A 140 -25.58 13.79 6.40
N ASP A 141 -26.23 13.54 7.54
CA ASP A 141 -27.66 13.24 7.65
C ASP A 141 -28.54 14.51 7.44
N HIS A 142 -28.00 15.70 7.70
CA HIS A 142 -28.76 16.95 7.78
C HIS A 142 -28.86 17.75 6.47
N ILE A 143 -28.35 17.22 5.35
CA ILE A 143 -28.28 17.92 4.05
C ILE A 143 -29.45 17.55 3.10
N ARG A 144 -30.49 16.87 3.60
CA ARG A 144 -31.75 16.63 2.87
C ARG A 144 -32.76 17.75 3.06
#